data_AF-A0A2U3CAU9-F1
#
_entry.id   AF-A0A2U3CAU9-F1
#
_cell.length_a   1.000
_cell.length_b   1.000
_cell.length_c   1.000
_cell.angle_alpha   90.00
_cell.angle_beta   90.00
_cell.angle_gamma   90.00
#
_symmetry.space_group_name_H-M   'P 1'
#
loop_
_entity.id
_entity.type
_entity.pdbx_description
1 polymer ?
#
loop_
_entity_poly.entity_id
_entity_poly.type
_entity_poly.pdbx_seq_one_letter_code
_entity_poly.pdbx_strand_id
1 'polypeptide(L)'
;MARARELLAAHPVVDGHNDLPWALREQVRYDLDKLDVGRDQSASLHTDIPRMRAGGLGAQFWSVYVRTDLAGDDAVSATLEQIDVVRQLTERYPEDLRLALTADDMETARAEGRIASLMGAEGGHSINCSLATLRAFHALGVRYMTLTHNDNTPWADSATDEPKANGLTRFGEEVVREMNRLGMLVDLSHVSADTMRDALRVTEAPVLFSHSSSRAVCDHPRNVPDDVLERLPGNGGVAMATFVPKFILPAAIEWTKAADENMREHGLHPLDTTAAGMAVQREFERARPRPVATAATVADHLDHMREVAGIDHVGIGGDFDGTAFTPAGLDDVSGYPNLIAELLGRGWSDADLAKLTWRNAVRVLRDAEDAAAGIRSSRGPSNATLSSLDA
;
A
#
# COMPACT_ATOMS: atom_id res chain seq x y z
N MET A 1 -7.20 19.46 -16.62
CA MET A 1 -6.59 19.97 -15.37
C MET A 1 -7.59 20.65 -14.43
N ALA A 2 -8.22 21.79 -14.78
CA ALA A 2 -9.14 22.48 -13.88
C ALA A 2 -10.28 21.57 -13.35
N ARG A 3 -10.94 20.83 -14.25
CA ARG A 3 -11.99 19.85 -13.90
C ARG A 3 -11.50 18.73 -12.96
N ALA A 4 -10.25 18.27 -13.12
CA ALA A 4 -9.68 17.26 -12.23
C ALA A 4 -9.51 17.78 -10.80
N ARG A 5 -9.03 19.04 -10.66
CA ARG A 5 -8.90 19.70 -9.34
C ARG A 5 -10.26 19.97 -8.69
N GLU A 6 -11.26 20.38 -9.47
CA GLU A 6 -12.62 20.56 -8.98
C GLU A 6 -13.22 19.25 -8.44
N LEU A 7 -13.02 18.14 -9.16
CA LEU A 7 -13.45 16.83 -8.71
C LEU A 7 -12.75 16.42 -7.40
N LEU A 8 -11.44 16.59 -7.33
CA LEU A 8 -10.65 16.25 -6.14
C LEU A 8 -10.98 17.15 -4.94
N ALA A 9 -11.42 18.39 -5.15
CA ALA A 9 -11.90 19.24 -4.07
C ALA A 9 -13.19 18.68 -3.42
N ALA A 10 -14.04 18.00 -4.19
CA ALA A 10 -15.28 17.38 -3.70
C ALA A 10 -15.06 15.95 -3.18
N HIS A 11 -14.25 15.18 -3.91
CA HIS A 11 -13.94 13.77 -3.69
C HIS A 11 -12.41 13.57 -3.77
N PRO A 12 -11.68 13.93 -2.72
CA PRO A 12 -10.22 13.86 -2.71
C PRO A 12 -9.74 12.40 -2.76
N VAL A 13 -8.44 12.21 -2.99
CA VAL A 13 -7.81 10.88 -3.02
C VAL A 13 -7.73 10.31 -1.61
N VAL A 14 -8.12 9.04 -1.46
CA VAL A 14 -7.71 8.12 -0.41
C VAL A 14 -6.57 7.31 -1.00
N ASP A 15 -5.34 7.59 -0.57
CA ASP A 15 -4.16 6.84 -1.01
C ASP A 15 -3.91 5.66 -0.07
N GLY A 16 -3.75 4.48 -0.67
CA GLY A 16 -3.64 3.20 0.01
C GLY A 16 -2.30 2.92 0.68
N HIS A 17 -1.21 3.58 0.27
CA HIS A 17 0.14 3.26 0.77
C HIS A 17 1.15 4.38 0.51
N ASN A 18 1.74 4.90 1.60
CA ASN A 18 2.82 5.89 1.59
C ASN A 18 3.79 5.63 2.75
N ASP A 19 5.08 5.53 2.43
CA ASP A 19 6.16 5.14 3.34
C ASP A 19 6.90 6.32 3.98
N LEU A 20 6.29 7.50 4.03
CA LEU A 20 6.82 8.65 4.75
C LEU A 20 7.37 8.28 6.15
N PRO A 21 6.70 7.45 6.99
CA PRO A 21 7.26 6.99 8.26
C PRO A 21 8.63 6.30 8.12
N TRP A 22 8.78 5.38 7.16
CA TRP A 22 10.05 4.70 6.92
C TRP A 22 11.12 5.67 6.37
N ALA A 23 10.76 6.58 5.46
CA ALA A 23 11.69 7.60 4.99
C ALA A 23 12.20 8.50 6.14
N LEU A 24 11.32 8.90 7.07
CA LEU A 24 11.70 9.65 8.26
C LEU A 24 12.61 8.84 9.20
N ARG A 25 12.39 7.52 9.32
CA ARG A 25 13.26 6.61 10.06
C ARG A 25 14.68 6.63 9.50
N GLU A 26 14.82 6.39 8.21
CA GLU A 26 16.12 6.18 7.57
C GLU A 26 16.89 7.49 7.41
N GLN A 27 16.21 8.58 7.06
CA GLN A 27 16.88 9.85 6.76
C GLN A 27 17.26 10.63 8.02
N VAL A 28 16.38 10.65 9.04
CA VAL A 28 16.55 11.52 10.21
C VAL A 28 16.27 10.85 11.54
N ARG A 29 16.03 9.53 11.57
CA ARG A 29 15.67 8.77 12.78
C ARG A 29 14.55 9.45 13.56
N TYR A 30 13.50 9.83 12.84
CA TYR A 30 12.30 10.49 13.37
C TYR A 30 12.53 11.86 14.03
N ASP A 31 13.67 12.52 13.79
CA ASP A 31 13.84 13.93 14.13
C ASP A 31 13.01 14.82 13.18
N LEU A 32 11.74 15.01 13.52
CA LEU A 32 10.75 15.73 12.70
C LEU A 32 11.07 17.22 12.50
N ASP A 33 12.00 17.79 13.26
CA ASP A 33 12.47 19.16 13.04
C ASP A 33 13.44 19.23 11.84
N LYS A 34 14.15 18.14 11.54
CA LYS A 34 15.05 18.06 10.37
C LYS A 34 14.30 17.88 9.05
N LEU A 35 13.16 17.19 9.10
CA LEU A 35 12.24 17.02 7.96
C LEU A 35 10.82 17.44 8.39
N ASP A 36 10.63 18.75 8.55
CA ASP A 36 9.33 19.37 8.86
C ASP A 36 8.40 19.29 7.64
N VAL A 37 7.53 18.28 7.60
CA VAL A 37 6.56 18.07 6.50
C VAL A 37 5.46 19.15 6.43
N GLY A 38 5.40 20.09 7.37
CA GLY A 38 4.61 21.32 7.23
C GLY A 38 5.19 22.30 6.19
N ARG A 39 6.40 22.04 5.70
CA ARG A 39 7.13 22.87 4.74
C ARG A 39 7.51 22.05 3.51
N ASP A 40 8.05 22.74 2.51
CA ASP A 40 8.58 22.12 1.30
C ASP A 40 9.73 21.15 1.63
N GLN A 41 9.53 19.87 1.31
CA GLN A 41 10.48 18.77 1.44
C GLN A 41 10.83 18.15 0.08
N SER A 42 10.56 18.84 -1.03
CA SER A 42 10.75 18.31 -2.40
C SER A 42 12.18 17.89 -2.73
N ALA A 43 13.17 18.36 -1.99
CA ALA A 43 14.56 17.94 -2.12
C ALA A 43 14.87 16.57 -1.51
N SER A 44 13.99 16.01 -0.67
CA SER A 44 14.29 14.82 0.15
C SER A 44 13.15 13.80 0.24
N LEU A 45 11.92 14.23 0.02
CA LEU A 45 10.71 13.42 0.16
C LEU A 45 9.78 13.64 -1.03
N HIS A 46 8.99 12.63 -1.34
CA HIS A 46 7.79 12.75 -2.18
C HIS A 46 6.65 13.43 -1.42
N THR A 47 6.68 13.44 -0.08
CA THR A 47 5.55 13.89 0.73
C THR A 47 5.87 15.12 1.58
N ASP A 48 5.01 16.13 1.47
CA ASP A 48 4.81 17.18 2.48
C ASP A 48 3.37 17.72 2.40
N ILE A 49 2.93 18.43 3.43
CA ILE A 49 1.56 18.96 3.55
C ILE A 49 1.20 19.87 2.36
N PRO A 50 2.02 20.87 1.96
CA PRO A 50 1.71 21.68 0.79
C PRO A 50 1.43 20.86 -0.48
N ARG A 51 2.25 19.84 -0.76
CA ARG A 51 2.07 18.97 -1.93
C ARG A 51 0.88 18.01 -1.78
N MET A 52 0.62 17.47 -0.59
CA MET A 52 -0.58 16.66 -0.32
C MET A 52 -1.85 17.46 -0.65
N ARG A 53 -1.90 18.73 -0.22
CA ARG A 53 -3.01 19.64 -0.54
C ARG A 53 -3.10 19.93 -2.05
N ALA A 54 -1.97 20.22 -2.69
CA ALA A 54 -1.93 20.48 -4.13
C ALA A 54 -2.38 19.26 -4.97
N GLY A 55 -2.08 18.05 -4.49
CA GLY A 55 -2.49 16.79 -5.10
C GLY A 55 -3.96 16.42 -4.85
N GLY A 56 -4.65 17.12 -3.94
CA GLY A 56 -6.03 16.76 -3.56
C GLY A 56 -6.09 15.47 -2.75
N LEU A 57 -5.08 15.20 -1.92
CA LEU A 57 -5.10 14.09 -0.96
C LEU A 57 -6.02 14.45 0.22
N GLY A 58 -6.96 13.55 0.53
CA GLY A 58 -7.95 13.72 1.59
C GLY A 58 -7.91 12.62 2.64
N ALA A 59 -7.33 11.47 2.31
CA ALA A 59 -6.96 10.45 3.28
C ALA A 59 -5.69 9.72 2.84
N GLN A 60 -4.91 9.28 3.82
CA GLN A 60 -3.72 8.49 3.60
C GLN A 60 -3.71 7.33 4.59
N PHE A 61 -3.49 6.13 4.08
CA PHE A 61 -2.95 5.06 4.91
C PHE A 61 -1.44 5.20 4.97
N TRP A 62 -0.94 5.66 6.11
CA TRP A 62 0.48 5.73 6.38
C TRP A 62 1.01 4.31 6.63
N SER A 63 1.95 3.88 5.81
CA SER A 63 2.63 2.61 5.98
C SER A 63 3.44 2.64 7.27
N VAL A 64 3.21 1.67 8.14
CA VAL A 64 4.07 1.39 9.30
C VAL A 64 5.01 0.23 9.01
N TYR A 65 5.49 0.16 7.76
CA TYR A 65 6.47 -0.79 7.26
C TYR A 65 7.70 -0.92 8.14
N VAL A 66 8.20 -2.14 8.24
CA VAL A 66 9.53 -2.46 8.77
C VAL A 66 10.17 -3.55 7.93
N ARG A 67 11.50 -3.58 7.87
CA ARG A 67 12.24 -4.54 7.07
C ARG A 67 11.92 -6.00 7.43
N THR A 68 11.91 -6.86 6.42
CA THR A 68 11.64 -8.31 6.55
C THR A 68 12.77 -9.10 7.20
N ASP A 69 13.98 -8.55 7.24
CA ASP A 69 15.11 -9.15 7.97
C ASP A 69 15.12 -8.81 9.48
N LEU A 70 14.20 -7.96 9.93
CA LEU A 70 13.86 -7.87 11.36
C LEU A 70 12.91 -9.01 11.71
N ALA A 71 13.18 -9.69 12.81
CA ALA A 71 12.39 -10.82 13.27
C ALA A 71 12.13 -10.72 14.78
N GLY A 72 11.16 -11.49 15.28
CA GLY A 72 10.90 -11.53 16.71
C GLY A 72 10.44 -10.18 17.26
N ASP A 73 10.95 -9.84 18.44
CA ASP A 73 10.63 -8.61 19.15
C ASP A 73 11.19 -7.34 18.46
N ASP A 74 12.22 -7.49 17.62
CA ASP A 74 12.81 -6.35 16.89
C ASP A 74 11.84 -5.82 15.82
N ALA A 75 11.16 -6.71 15.08
CA ALA A 75 10.14 -6.33 14.12
C ALA A 75 8.93 -5.65 14.80
N VAL A 76 8.49 -6.20 15.94
CA VAL A 76 7.39 -5.63 16.73
C VAL A 76 7.77 -4.24 17.24
N SER A 77 8.97 -4.09 17.81
CA SER A 77 9.44 -2.82 18.37
C SER A 77 9.57 -1.75 17.28
N ALA A 78 10.15 -2.09 16.13
CA ALA A 78 10.23 -1.17 15.00
C ALA A 78 8.83 -0.78 14.48
N THR A 79 7.87 -1.71 14.47
CA THR A 79 6.49 -1.40 14.06
C THR A 79 5.83 -0.42 15.04
N LEU A 80 6.09 -0.57 16.35
CA LEU A 80 5.62 0.38 17.37
C LEU A 80 6.23 1.77 17.18
N GLU A 81 7.52 1.86 16.82
CA GLU A 81 8.19 3.14 16.50
C GLU A 81 7.56 3.80 15.26
N GLN A 82 7.21 3.02 14.23
CA GLN A 82 6.52 3.51 13.04
C GLN A 82 5.10 4.01 13.36
N ILE A 83 4.35 3.30 14.19
CA ILE A 83 3.03 3.75 14.69
C ILE A 83 3.17 5.06 15.47
N ASP A 84 4.20 5.17 16.31
CA ASP A 84 4.45 6.34 17.13
C ASP A 84 4.73 7.59 16.27
N VAL A 85 5.59 7.49 15.25
CA VAL A 85 5.86 8.65 14.39
C VAL A 85 4.62 9.14 13.63
N VAL A 86 3.73 8.24 13.19
CA VAL A 86 2.45 8.65 12.56
C VAL A 86 1.60 9.44 13.55
N ARG A 87 1.54 9.01 14.81
CA ARG A 87 0.83 9.76 15.86
C ARG A 87 1.46 11.12 16.12
N GLN A 88 2.79 11.19 16.25
CA GLN A 88 3.53 12.45 16.37
C GLN A 88 3.23 13.40 15.21
N LEU A 89 3.15 12.91 13.97
CA LEU A 89 2.77 13.73 12.82
C LEU A 89 1.35 14.30 12.98
N THR A 90 0.37 13.48 13.35
CA THR A 90 -1.02 13.96 13.56
C THR A 90 -1.16 14.94 14.73
N GLU A 91 -0.35 14.80 15.77
CA GLU A 91 -0.32 15.72 16.92
C GLU A 91 0.40 17.03 16.61
N ARG A 92 1.45 16.98 15.77
CA ARG A 92 2.24 18.14 15.37
C ARG A 92 1.52 19.02 14.34
N TYR A 93 0.70 18.43 13.47
CA TYR A 93 -0.04 19.15 12.43
C TYR A 93 -1.57 18.95 12.54
N PRO A 94 -2.21 19.32 13.66
CA PRO A 94 -3.62 18.99 13.93
C PRO A 94 -4.61 19.75 13.04
N GLU A 95 -4.18 20.88 12.46
CA GLU A 95 -4.96 21.67 11.50
C GLU A 95 -4.99 21.00 10.11
N ASP A 96 -4.01 20.15 9.81
CA ASP A 96 -3.86 19.51 8.51
C ASP A 96 -4.19 18.03 8.53
N LEU A 97 -3.82 17.34 9.60
CA LEU A 97 -3.93 15.90 9.74
C LEU A 97 -4.90 15.55 10.87
N ARG A 98 -5.72 14.52 10.64
CA ARG A 98 -6.61 13.96 11.66
C ARG A 98 -6.41 12.46 11.70
N LEU A 99 -5.99 11.91 12.85
CA LEU A 99 -5.98 10.46 13.04
C LEU A 99 -7.40 9.91 12.80
N ALA A 100 -7.53 8.96 11.88
CA ALA A 100 -8.80 8.35 11.52
C ALA A 100 -8.74 6.85 11.80
N LEU A 101 -9.73 6.38 12.55
CA LEU A 101 -9.83 4.99 13.00
C LEU A 101 -11.05 4.28 12.42
N THR A 102 -11.94 5.01 11.73
CA THR A 102 -13.15 4.49 11.13
C THR A 102 -13.47 5.16 9.79
N ALA A 103 -14.37 4.59 9.02
CA ALA A 103 -14.94 5.22 7.83
C ALA A 103 -15.62 6.56 8.15
N ASP A 104 -16.26 6.68 9.33
CA ASP A 104 -16.87 7.93 9.79
C ASP A 104 -15.84 9.00 10.16
N ASP A 105 -14.68 8.61 10.69
CA ASP A 105 -13.56 9.53 10.91
C ASP A 105 -13.02 10.08 9.59
N MET A 106 -12.96 9.27 8.53
CA MET A 106 -12.56 9.73 7.20
C MET A 106 -13.53 10.79 6.66
N GLU A 107 -14.83 10.54 6.77
CA GLU A 107 -15.84 11.51 6.35
C GLU A 107 -15.82 12.79 7.20
N THR A 108 -15.55 12.66 8.50
CA THR A 108 -15.39 13.81 9.40
C THR A 108 -14.17 14.64 9.03
N ALA A 109 -13.02 14.01 8.77
CA ALA A 109 -11.81 14.70 8.32
C ALA A 109 -12.06 15.47 7.02
N ARG A 110 -12.73 14.84 6.05
CA ARG A 110 -13.10 15.48 4.78
C ARG A 110 -13.99 16.70 5.00
N ALA A 111 -15.01 16.59 5.85
CA ALA A 111 -15.92 17.70 6.16
C ALA A 111 -15.21 18.88 6.85
N GLU A 112 -14.17 18.60 7.64
CA GLU A 112 -13.34 19.60 8.31
C GLU A 112 -12.18 20.12 7.43
N GLY A 113 -12.02 19.60 6.21
CA GLY A 113 -10.90 19.98 5.33
C GLY A 113 -9.55 19.47 5.83
N ARG A 114 -9.50 18.40 6.62
CA ARG A 114 -8.28 17.74 7.11
C ARG A 114 -8.03 16.43 6.37
N ILE A 115 -6.77 16.01 6.31
CA ILE A 115 -6.37 14.74 5.72
C ILE A 115 -6.57 13.65 6.78
N ALA A 116 -7.47 12.71 6.51
CA ALA A 116 -7.65 11.54 7.35
C ALA A 116 -6.36 10.70 7.32
N SER A 117 -5.75 10.49 8.47
CA SER A 117 -4.50 9.76 8.64
C SER A 117 -4.78 8.42 9.28
N LEU A 118 -4.73 7.35 8.50
CA LEU A 118 -4.89 5.96 8.92
C LEU A 118 -3.50 5.30 8.94
N MET A 119 -3.41 4.07 9.46
CA MET A 119 -2.17 3.30 9.48
C MET A 119 -2.38 1.90 8.88
N GLY A 120 -1.38 1.41 8.17
CA GLY A 120 -1.37 0.05 7.63
C GLY A 120 -0.01 -0.62 7.83
N ALA A 121 -0.01 -1.82 8.41
CA ALA A 121 1.22 -2.57 8.62
C ALA A 121 1.59 -3.34 7.36
N GLU A 122 2.85 -3.24 6.92
CA GLU A 122 3.29 -3.87 5.68
C GLU A 122 4.13 -5.12 5.95
N GLY A 123 3.42 -6.24 6.12
CA GLY A 123 4.00 -7.56 6.29
C GLY A 123 3.67 -8.21 7.63
N GLY A 124 3.29 -9.49 7.56
CA GLY A 124 2.90 -10.30 8.71
C GLY A 124 4.02 -10.64 9.69
N HIS A 125 5.29 -10.39 9.34
CA HIS A 125 6.41 -10.48 10.28
C HIS A 125 6.26 -9.48 11.44
N SER A 126 5.56 -8.36 11.22
CA SER A 126 5.27 -7.33 12.23
C SER A 126 4.56 -7.89 13.46
N ILE A 127 3.73 -8.94 13.31
CA ILE A 127 2.98 -9.52 14.44
C ILE A 127 3.74 -10.66 15.15
N ASN A 128 4.93 -11.04 14.67
CA ASN A 128 5.75 -12.11 15.25
C ASN A 128 4.94 -13.40 15.54
N CYS A 129 4.12 -13.83 14.57
CA CYS A 129 3.23 -15.00 14.68
C CYS A 129 2.31 -14.99 15.93
N SER A 130 1.92 -13.81 16.42
CA SER A 130 1.09 -13.63 17.61
C SER A 130 -0.21 -12.89 17.28
N LEU A 131 -1.34 -13.60 17.43
CA LEU A 131 -2.67 -13.00 17.28
C LEU A 131 -2.94 -11.92 18.35
N ALA A 132 -2.29 -11.99 19.51
CA ALA A 132 -2.39 -10.93 20.52
C ALA A 132 -1.66 -9.64 20.08
N THR A 133 -0.52 -9.77 19.40
CA THR A 133 0.21 -8.63 18.83
C THR A 133 -0.61 -7.97 17.71
N LEU A 134 -1.24 -8.77 16.84
CA LEU A 134 -2.20 -8.28 15.83
C LEU A 134 -3.31 -7.43 16.47
N ARG A 135 -3.93 -7.94 17.55
CA ARG A 135 -4.96 -7.19 18.31
C ARG A 135 -4.41 -5.89 18.91
N ALA A 136 -3.18 -5.91 19.42
CA ALA A 136 -2.54 -4.73 20.00
C ALA A 136 -2.31 -3.64 18.95
N PHE A 137 -1.82 -4.00 17.76
CA PHE A 137 -1.67 -3.04 16.65
C PHE A 137 -3.01 -2.46 16.19
N HIS A 138 -4.06 -3.28 16.12
CA HIS A 138 -5.40 -2.76 15.85
C HIS A 138 -5.85 -1.71 16.88
N ALA A 139 -5.63 -2.01 18.18
CA ALA A 139 -5.95 -1.08 19.28
C ALA A 139 -5.12 0.20 19.21
N LEU A 140 -3.89 0.12 18.71
CA LEU A 140 -3.02 1.27 18.45
C LEU A 140 -3.37 2.04 17.16
N GLY A 141 -4.35 1.57 16.38
CA GLY A 141 -4.92 2.30 15.25
C GLY A 141 -4.58 1.75 13.87
N VAL A 142 -3.88 0.62 13.77
CA VAL A 142 -3.63 -0.05 12.47
C VAL A 142 -4.93 -0.59 11.88
N ARG A 143 -5.17 -0.36 10.59
CA ARG A 143 -6.43 -0.67 9.88
C ARG A 143 -6.29 -1.60 8.69
N TYR A 144 -5.09 -1.82 8.17
CA TYR A 144 -4.81 -2.99 7.35
C TYR A 144 -3.50 -3.66 7.79
N MET A 145 -3.33 -4.91 7.41
CA MET A 145 -2.02 -5.55 7.39
C MET A 145 -1.81 -6.31 6.08
N THR A 146 -0.71 -6.01 5.39
CA THR A 146 -0.23 -6.79 4.25
C THR A 146 0.28 -8.12 4.77
N LEU A 147 -0.18 -9.26 4.25
CA LEU A 147 0.13 -10.56 4.87
C LEU A 147 1.62 -10.93 4.76
N THR A 148 2.29 -10.50 3.71
CA THR A 148 3.74 -10.56 3.53
C THR A 148 4.27 -9.21 3.08
N HIS A 149 5.57 -9.00 3.16
CA HIS A 149 6.25 -8.02 2.30
C HIS A 149 6.98 -8.84 1.21
N ASN A 150 8.23 -8.53 0.87
CA ASN A 150 8.97 -9.22 -0.19
C ASN A 150 9.37 -10.67 0.13
N ASP A 151 9.43 -11.05 1.40
CA ASP A 151 9.83 -12.40 1.83
C ASP A 151 8.65 -13.16 2.42
N ASN A 152 8.69 -14.50 2.34
CA ASN A 152 7.69 -15.34 2.99
C ASN A 152 7.68 -15.11 4.52
N THR A 153 6.48 -15.15 5.11
CA THR A 153 6.34 -15.36 6.56
C THR A 153 6.22 -16.86 6.84
N PRO A 154 6.29 -17.32 8.12
CA PRO A 154 6.05 -18.73 8.43
C PRO A 154 4.67 -19.28 8.02
N TRP A 155 3.73 -18.42 7.65
CA TRP A 155 2.31 -18.78 7.44
C TRP A 155 1.69 -18.21 6.15
N ALA A 156 2.43 -17.46 5.34
CA ALA A 156 1.98 -16.89 4.08
C ALA A 156 3.13 -16.73 3.08
N ASP A 157 2.87 -17.06 1.81
CA ASP A 157 3.85 -16.92 0.73
C ASP A 157 3.80 -15.54 0.06
N SER A 158 4.98 -14.96 -0.18
CA SER A 158 5.23 -13.73 -0.94
C SER A 158 5.28 -13.99 -2.44
N ALA A 159 4.94 -13.00 -3.26
CA ALA A 159 5.07 -13.09 -4.71
C ALA A 159 6.52 -13.03 -5.21
N THR A 160 7.44 -12.55 -4.37
CA THR A 160 8.85 -12.33 -4.74
C THR A 160 9.81 -13.29 -4.01
N ASP A 161 9.29 -14.37 -3.45
CA ASP A 161 10.05 -15.43 -2.79
C ASP A 161 9.61 -16.80 -3.35
N GLU A 162 10.38 -17.85 -3.06
CA GLU A 162 10.08 -19.22 -3.47
C GLU A 162 8.90 -19.80 -2.67
N PRO A 163 7.99 -20.57 -3.29
CA PRO A 163 6.85 -21.15 -2.58
C PRO A 163 7.24 -22.04 -1.40
N LYS A 164 6.55 -21.88 -0.26
CA LYS A 164 6.74 -22.73 0.95
C LYS A 164 5.42 -23.23 1.51
N ALA A 165 4.48 -22.33 1.78
CA ALA A 165 3.14 -22.67 2.24
C ALA A 165 2.21 -23.11 1.10
N ASN A 166 2.53 -22.74 -0.14
CA ASN A 166 1.67 -22.79 -1.32
C ASN A 166 0.39 -21.96 -1.14
N GLY A 167 0.54 -20.76 -0.58
CA GLY A 167 -0.57 -19.87 -0.23
C GLY A 167 -0.58 -19.53 1.26
N LEU A 168 -1.68 -19.84 1.96
CA LEU A 168 -1.79 -19.69 3.41
C LEU A 168 -1.74 -21.04 4.14
N THR A 169 -1.01 -21.10 5.25
CA THR A 169 -1.11 -22.22 6.19
C THR A 169 -2.39 -22.13 7.03
N ARG A 170 -2.68 -23.13 7.90
CA ARG A 170 -3.85 -23.06 8.79
C ARG A 170 -3.75 -21.91 9.78
N PHE A 171 -2.54 -21.60 10.26
CA PHE A 171 -2.34 -20.38 11.06
C PHE A 171 -2.53 -19.11 10.22
N GLY A 172 -2.09 -19.07 8.96
CA GLY A 172 -2.33 -17.94 8.07
C GLY A 172 -3.82 -17.68 7.83
N GLU A 173 -4.61 -18.74 7.64
CA GLU A 173 -6.07 -18.61 7.60
C GLU A 173 -6.65 -18.04 8.91
N GLU A 174 -6.09 -18.44 10.06
CA GLU A 174 -6.53 -17.94 11.37
C GLU A 174 -6.16 -16.48 11.61
N VAL A 175 -5.02 -16.02 11.07
CA VAL A 175 -4.65 -14.60 11.02
C VAL A 175 -5.72 -13.82 10.25
N VAL A 176 -6.09 -14.27 9.04
CA VAL A 176 -7.18 -13.65 8.24
C VAL A 176 -8.49 -13.60 9.03
N ARG A 177 -8.87 -14.68 9.70
CA ARG A 177 -10.10 -14.73 10.53
C ARG A 177 -10.07 -13.78 11.71
N GLU A 178 -8.93 -13.59 12.36
CA GLU A 178 -8.80 -12.64 13.47
C GLU A 178 -8.77 -11.19 12.96
N MET A 179 -8.18 -10.93 11.79
CA MET A 179 -8.26 -9.62 11.11
C MET A 179 -9.71 -9.23 10.82
N ASN A 180 -10.50 -10.15 10.24
CA ASN A 180 -11.92 -9.92 9.98
C ASN A 180 -12.71 -9.66 11.28
N ARG A 181 -12.43 -10.39 12.36
CA ARG A 181 -13.07 -10.15 13.67
C ARG A 181 -12.70 -8.79 14.27
N LEU A 182 -11.50 -8.28 14.00
CA LEU A 182 -11.07 -6.96 14.46
C LEU A 182 -11.70 -5.83 13.66
N GLY A 183 -11.94 -6.04 12.37
CA GLY A 183 -12.19 -4.97 11.40
C GLY A 183 -10.89 -4.41 10.83
N MET A 184 -9.82 -5.22 10.85
CA MET A 184 -8.57 -4.92 10.14
C MET A 184 -8.68 -5.49 8.73
N LEU A 185 -8.48 -4.65 7.73
CA LEU A 185 -8.48 -5.03 6.32
C LEU A 185 -7.32 -5.99 6.03
N VAL A 186 -7.64 -7.06 5.30
CA VAL A 186 -6.65 -8.01 4.79
C VAL A 186 -6.06 -7.42 3.52
N ASP A 187 -4.78 -7.02 3.58
CA ASP A 187 -4.09 -6.48 2.41
C ASP A 187 -3.30 -7.59 1.68
N LEU A 188 -3.55 -7.69 0.38
CA LEU A 188 -3.04 -8.70 -0.54
C LEU A 188 -2.03 -8.11 -1.54
N SER A 189 -1.59 -6.87 -1.36
CA SER A 189 -0.31 -6.46 -1.93
C SER A 189 0.83 -7.38 -1.42
N HIS A 190 1.93 -7.47 -2.17
CA HIS A 190 3.09 -8.35 -1.97
C HIS A 190 2.89 -9.85 -2.06
N VAL A 191 1.75 -10.39 -1.64
CA VAL A 191 1.57 -11.83 -1.48
C VAL A 191 1.54 -12.59 -2.81
N SER A 192 1.89 -13.88 -2.79
CA SER A 192 1.79 -14.76 -3.97
C SER A 192 0.35 -14.87 -4.47
N ALA A 193 0.17 -15.20 -5.75
CA ALA A 193 -1.17 -15.38 -6.33
C ALA A 193 -1.97 -16.49 -5.60
N ASP A 194 -1.31 -17.52 -5.07
CA ASP A 194 -1.96 -18.57 -4.29
C ASP A 194 -2.41 -18.05 -2.92
N THR A 195 -1.59 -17.22 -2.28
CA THR A 195 -1.98 -16.51 -1.04
C THR A 195 -3.18 -15.59 -1.29
N MET A 196 -3.24 -14.88 -2.43
CA MET A 196 -4.41 -14.07 -2.80
C MET A 196 -5.68 -14.94 -2.86
N ARG A 197 -5.60 -16.10 -3.53
CA ARG A 197 -6.74 -17.00 -3.72
C ARG A 197 -7.23 -17.61 -2.40
N ASP A 198 -6.30 -18.00 -1.53
CA ASP A 198 -6.61 -18.55 -0.21
C ASP A 198 -7.22 -17.50 0.72
N ALA A 199 -6.65 -16.29 0.77
CA ALA A 199 -7.22 -15.20 1.57
C ALA A 199 -8.66 -14.88 1.14
N LEU A 200 -8.91 -14.77 -0.17
CA LEU A 200 -10.27 -14.56 -0.72
C LEU A 200 -11.22 -15.74 -0.48
N ARG A 201 -10.70 -16.96 -0.25
CA ARG A 201 -11.52 -18.13 0.11
C ARG A 201 -11.92 -18.08 1.59
N VAL A 202 -11.03 -17.59 2.45
CA VAL A 202 -11.19 -17.64 3.92
C VAL A 202 -11.91 -16.41 4.46
N THR A 203 -11.68 -15.25 3.86
CA THR A 203 -12.10 -13.99 4.43
C THR A 203 -13.62 -13.82 4.49
N GLU A 204 -14.08 -13.21 5.59
CA GLU A 204 -15.48 -12.88 5.87
C GLU A 204 -15.78 -11.38 5.65
N ALA A 205 -14.81 -10.60 5.17
CA ALA A 205 -14.92 -9.16 4.94
C ALA A 205 -14.23 -8.76 3.62
N PRO A 206 -14.47 -7.54 3.11
CA PRO A 206 -13.73 -7.02 1.95
C PRO A 206 -12.22 -7.00 2.16
N VAL A 207 -11.47 -7.40 1.13
CA VAL A 207 -10.00 -7.31 1.09
C VAL A 207 -9.53 -6.00 0.45
N LEU A 208 -8.25 -5.71 0.65
CA LEU A 208 -7.54 -4.58 0.07
C LEU A 208 -6.36 -5.11 -0.76
N PHE A 209 -6.02 -4.42 -1.84
CA PHE A 209 -4.64 -4.37 -2.33
C PHE A 209 -4.20 -2.93 -2.19
N SER A 210 -3.35 -2.63 -1.20
CA SER A 210 -2.99 -1.25 -0.84
C SER A 210 -2.19 -0.54 -1.93
N HIS A 211 -1.37 -1.28 -2.68
CA HIS A 211 -0.57 -0.78 -3.79
C HIS A 211 -0.20 -1.92 -4.76
N SER A 212 -1.08 -2.28 -5.69
CA SER A 212 -0.81 -3.29 -6.73
C SER A 212 -1.59 -3.01 -8.00
N SER A 213 -0.96 -3.21 -9.16
CA SER A 213 -1.54 -2.91 -10.47
C SER A 213 -1.92 -4.20 -11.22
N SER A 214 -2.44 -4.11 -12.45
CA SER A 214 -2.85 -5.29 -13.25
C SER A 214 -1.66 -6.11 -13.78
N ARG A 215 -1.71 -7.45 -13.61
CA ARG A 215 -0.69 -8.37 -14.14
C ARG A 215 -0.89 -8.64 -15.64
N ALA A 216 -2.12 -8.62 -16.13
CA ALA A 216 -2.40 -8.79 -17.55
C ALA A 216 -1.86 -7.63 -18.40
N VAL A 217 -1.83 -6.41 -17.85
CA VAL A 217 -1.22 -5.24 -18.50
C VAL A 217 0.31 -5.29 -18.44
N CYS A 218 0.87 -5.71 -17.30
CA CYS A 218 2.31 -5.81 -17.10
C CYS A 218 2.65 -7.04 -16.25
N ASP A 219 3.25 -8.06 -16.86
CA ASP A 219 3.52 -9.34 -16.19
C ASP A 219 4.66 -9.23 -15.18
N HIS A 220 4.27 -8.98 -13.93
CA HIS A 220 5.16 -8.87 -12.79
C HIS A 220 4.51 -9.54 -11.57
N PRO A 221 5.26 -10.28 -10.73
CA PRO A 221 4.70 -10.97 -9.56
C PRO A 221 3.99 -10.05 -8.56
N ARG A 222 4.42 -8.78 -8.45
CA ARG A 222 3.74 -7.79 -7.60
C ARG A 222 2.35 -7.36 -8.12
N ASN A 223 2.00 -7.65 -9.37
CA ASN A 223 0.72 -7.28 -9.94
C ASN A 223 -0.34 -8.38 -9.77
N VAL A 224 -1.61 -7.97 -9.79
CA VAL A 224 -2.78 -8.81 -9.51
C VAL A 224 -3.24 -9.55 -10.79
N PRO A 225 -3.35 -10.89 -10.77
CA PRO A 225 -3.93 -11.66 -11.86
C PRO A 225 -5.43 -11.38 -12.08
N ASP A 226 -5.91 -11.54 -13.31
CA ASP A 226 -7.33 -11.31 -13.65
C ASP A 226 -8.27 -12.23 -12.88
N ASP A 227 -7.91 -13.51 -12.68
CA ASP A 227 -8.76 -14.45 -11.91
C ASP A 227 -8.95 -14.03 -10.44
N VAL A 228 -8.04 -13.20 -9.91
CA VAL A 228 -8.16 -12.62 -8.57
C VAL A 228 -8.99 -11.33 -8.62
N LEU A 229 -8.77 -10.47 -9.61
CA LEU A 229 -9.56 -9.24 -9.83
C LEU A 229 -11.06 -9.57 -10.03
N GLU A 230 -11.39 -10.62 -10.79
CA GLU A 230 -12.76 -11.10 -11.03
C GLU A 230 -13.51 -11.52 -9.75
N ARG A 231 -12.79 -11.80 -8.66
CA ARG A 231 -13.39 -12.19 -7.37
C ARG A 231 -13.77 -10.99 -6.49
N LEU A 232 -13.26 -9.79 -6.79
CA LEU A 232 -13.52 -8.59 -5.98
C LEU A 232 -15.00 -8.19 -5.92
N PRO A 233 -15.81 -8.26 -7.00
CA PRO A 233 -17.25 -8.03 -6.92
C PRO A 233 -17.98 -8.93 -5.93
N GLY A 234 -17.59 -10.21 -5.83
CA GLY A 234 -18.18 -11.15 -4.88
C GLY A 234 -17.70 -10.98 -3.44
N ASN A 235 -16.49 -10.44 -3.25
CA ASN A 235 -15.90 -10.17 -1.94
C ASN A 235 -16.24 -8.78 -1.37
N GLY A 236 -16.40 -7.77 -2.24
CA GLY A 236 -16.59 -6.36 -1.88
C GLY A 236 -15.30 -5.53 -1.80
N GLY A 237 -14.13 -6.15 -1.98
CA GLY A 237 -12.81 -5.53 -1.85
C GLY A 237 -12.45 -4.49 -2.91
N VAL A 238 -11.26 -3.90 -2.77
CA VAL A 238 -10.73 -2.88 -3.70
C VAL A 238 -9.24 -3.15 -4.01
N ALA A 239 -8.86 -3.03 -5.28
CA ALA A 239 -7.47 -3.05 -5.70
C ALA A 239 -6.99 -1.63 -6.01
N MET A 240 -6.00 -1.15 -5.26
CA MET A 240 -5.49 0.22 -5.38
C MET A 240 -4.25 0.23 -6.27
N ALA A 241 -4.37 0.85 -7.46
CA ALA A 241 -3.32 0.85 -8.47
C ALA A 241 -2.11 1.65 -7.99
N THR A 242 -0.91 1.07 -8.16
CA THR A 242 0.35 1.68 -7.75
C THR A 242 1.12 2.29 -8.90
N PHE A 243 2.05 3.19 -8.58
CA PHE A 243 2.79 3.99 -9.54
C PHE A 243 4.21 3.47 -9.79
N VAL A 244 4.65 2.42 -9.09
CA VAL A 244 6.02 1.89 -9.18
C VAL A 244 6.39 1.51 -10.62
N PRO A 245 7.30 2.25 -11.30
CA PRO A 245 7.57 2.06 -12.72
C PRO A 245 8.00 0.65 -13.10
N LYS A 246 8.83 0.01 -12.25
CA LYS A 246 9.29 -1.37 -12.46
C LYS A 246 8.20 -2.44 -12.27
N PHE A 247 6.98 -2.06 -11.89
CA PHE A 247 5.82 -2.96 -11.88
C PHE A 247 4.87 -2.66 -13.04
N ILE A 248 4.76 -1.41 -13.47
CA ILE A 248 3.71 -0.96 -14.41
C ILE A 248 4.18 -0.71 -15.84
N LEU A 249 5.49 -0.65 -16.08
CA LEU A 249 6.03 -0.42 -17.42
C LEU A 249 6.88 -1.64 -17.85
N PRO A 250 6.48 -2.39 -18.89
CA PRO A 250 7.24 -3.56 -19.36
C PRO A 250 8.71 -3.23 -19.66
N ALA A 251 8.97 -2.05 -20.26
CA ALA A 251 10.33 -1.60 -20.52
C ALA A 251 11.15 -1.42 -19.22
N ALA A 252 10.53 -0.94 -18.14
CA ALA A 252 11.20 -0.79 -16.85
C ALA A 252 11.49 -2.13 -16.17
N ILE A 253 10.61 -3.13 -16.32
CA ILE A 253 10.88 -4.51 -15.87
C ILE A 253 12.12 -5.05 -16.56
N GLU A 254 12.15 -5.00 -17.89
CA GLU A 254 13.29 -5.53 -18.66
C GLU A 254 14.58 -4.77 -18.37
N TRP A 255 14.48 -3.45 -18.17
CA TRP A 255 15.61 -2.63 -17.74
C TRP A 255 16.12 -3.03 -16.35
N THR A 256 15.23 -3.26 -15.38
CA THR A 256 15.60 -3.68 -14.02
C THR A 256 16.25 -5.06 -14.03
N LYS A 257 15.71 -6.03 -14.78
CA LYS A 257 16.34 -7.36 -14.93
C LYS A 257 17.77 -7.24 -15.47
N ALA A 258 17.97 -6.45 -16.52
CA ALA A 258 19.28 -6.22 -17.10
C ALA A 258 20.24 -5.48 -16.15
N ALA A 259 19.74 -4.55 -15.33
CA ALA A 259 20.53 -3.89 -14.29
C ALA A 259 20.99 -4.87 -13.21
N ASP A 260 20.09 -5.74 -12.73
CA ASP A 260 20.39 -6.75 -11.73
C ASP A 260 21.40 -7.79 -12.25
N GLU A 261 21.27 -8.20 -13.52
CA GLU A 261 22.25 -9.05 -14.20
C GLU A 261 23.62 -8.38 -14.28
N ASN A 262 23.66 -7.10 -14.68
CA ASN A 262 24.90 -6.34 -14.71
C ASN A 262 25.55 -6.24 -13.32
N MET A 263 24.78 -6.03 -12.25
CA MET A 263 25.31 -6.05 -10.88
C MET A 263 25.93 -7.41 -10.54
N ARG A 264 25.24 -8.52 -10.86
CA ARG A 264 25.73 -9.88 -10.64
C ARG A 264 27.00 -10.19 -11.44
N GLU A 265 27.10 -9.73 -12.68
CA GLU A 265 28.31 -9.87 -13.51
C GLU A 265 29.53 -9.14 -12.91
N HIS A 266 29.29 -8.08 -12.14
CA HIS A 266 30.33 -7.38 -11.38
C HIS A 266 30.58 -7.97 -9.99
N GLY A 267 29.98 -9.13 -9.67
CA GLY A 267 30.14 -9.82 -8.39
C GLY A 267 29.39 -9.15 -7.23
N LEU A 268 28.40 -8.32 -7.52
CA LEU A 268 27.63 -7.56 -6.54
C LEU A 268 26.21 -8.13 -6.39
N HIS A 269 25.64 -7.98 -5.20
CA HIS A 269 24.22 -8.22 -5.02
C HIS A 269 23.42 -7.12 -5.74
N PRO A 270 22.27 -7.41 -6.38
CA PRO A 270 21.45 -6.38 -7.04
C PRO A 270 21.01 -5.23 -6.12
N LEU A 271 20.90 -5.51 -4.82
CA LEU A 271 20.56 -4.52 -3.78
C LEU A 271 21.78 -3.87 -3.11
N ASP A 272 22.99 -4.02 -3.67
CA ASP A 272 24.19 -3.41 -3.11
C ASP A 272 24.18 -1.88 -3.29
N THR A 273 24.08 -1.17 -2.17
CA THR A 273 24.05 0.31 -2.11
C THR A 273 25.40 0.92 -1.72
N THR A 274 26.48 0.13 -1.69
CA THR A 274 27.84 0.66 -1.43
C THR A 274 28.28 1.60 -2.54
N ALA A 275 29.31 2.42 -2.28
CA ALA A 275 29.84 3.32 -3.29
C ALA A 275 30.27 2.60 -4.59
N ALA A 276 30.74 1.34 -4.48
CA ALA A 276 31.10 0.50 -5.61
C ALA A 276 29.86 0.04 -6.39
N GLY A 277 28.85 -0.49 -5.70
CA GLY A 277 27.58 -0.88 -6.32
C GLY A 277 26.89 0.29 -7.02
N MET A 278 26.81 1.44 -6.36
CA MET A 278 26.26 2.65 -6.95
C MET A 278 27.09 3.22 -8.11
N ALA A 279 28.38 2.92 -8.20
CA ALA A 279 29.19 3.28 -9.37
C ALA A 279 28.84 2.41 -10.58
N VAL A 280 28.76 1.10 -10.39
CA VAL A 280 28.35 0.13 -11.43
C VAL A 280 26.95 0.45 -11.95
N GLN A 281 26.00 0.69 -11.04
CA GLN A 281 24.64 1.04 -11.40
C GLN A 281 24.55 2.34 -12.23
N ARG A 282 25.32 3.38 -11.84
CA ARG A 282 25.36 4.66 -12.58
C ARG A 282 26.00 4.52 -13.96
N GLU A 283 27.00 3.66 -14.11
CA GLU A 283 27.60 3.36 -15.40
C GLU A 283 26.60 2.64 -16.32
N PHE A 284 25.90 1.63 -15.79
CA PHE A 284 24.83 0.95 -16.51
C PHE A 284 23.74 1.92 -16.97
N GLU A 285 23.26 2.81 -16.09
CA GLU A 285 22.21 3.78 -16.39
C GLU A 285 22.65 4.85 -17.42
N ARG A 286 23.93 5.22 -17.45
CA ARG A 286 24.48 6.11 -18.50
C ARG A 286 24.48 5.45 -19.87
N ALA A 287 24.82 4.16 -19.93
CA ALA A 287 24.84 3.39 -21.18
C ALA A 287 23.44 3.00 -21.65
N ARG A 288 22.52 2.78 -20.70
CA ARG A 288 21.13 2.38 -20.93
C ARG A 288 20.23 3.27 -20.07
N PRO A 289 19.80 4.44 -20.58
CA PRO A 289 18.91 5.32 -19.85
C PRO A 289 17.64 4.60 -19.39
N ARG A 290 17.23 4.86 -18.15
CA ARG A 290 16.04 4.25 -17.56
C ARG A 290 14.78 4.65 -18.35
N PRO A 291 13.89 3.70 -18.69
CA PRO A 291 12.61 4.02 -19.30
C PRO A 291 11.69 4.69 -18.28
N VAL A 292 10.94 5.69 -18.75
CA VAL A 292 10.11 6.55 -17.90
C VAL A 292 8.63 6.21 -18.11
N ALA A 293 7.97 5.77 -17.04
CA ALA A 293 6.51 5.61 -17.03
C ALA A 293 5.83 6.98 -16.99
N THR A 294 4.53 7.05 -17.27
CA THR A 294 3.76 8.30 -17.22
C THR A 294 2.40 8.07 -16.54
N ALA A 295 1.63 9.14 -16.33
CA ALA A 295 0.23 9.02 -15.89
C ALA A 295 -0.62 8.13 -16.83
N ALA A 296 -0.34 8.13 -18.14
CA ALA A 296 -1.01 7.26 -19.10
C ALA A 296 -0.71 5.77 -18.84
N THR A 297 0.52 5.44 -18.43
CA THR A 297 0.89 4.08 -18.04
C THR A 297 0.03 3.58 -16.87
N VAL A 298 -0.14 4.40 -15.84
CA VAL A 298 -1.02 4.06 -14.70
C VAL A 298 -2.49 3.95 -15.14
N ALA A 299 -2.94 4.84 -16.01
CA ALA A 299 -4.30 4.81 -16.55
C ALA A 299 -4.58 3.54 -17.38
N ASP A 300 -3.60 2.99 -18.10
CA ASP A 300 -3.74 1.70 -18.81
C ASP A 300 -4.05 0.55 -17.84
N HIS A 301 -3.38 0.53 -16.68
CA HIS A 301 -3.69 -0.44 -15.62
C HIS A 301 -5.08 -0.21 -15.04
N LEU A 302 -5.47 1.03 -14.77
CA LEU A 302 -6.79 1.34 -14.21
C LEU A 302 -7.94 1.01 -15.17
N ASP A 303 -7.78 1.24 -16.47
CA ASP A 303 -8.77 0.86 -17.48
C ASP A 303 -9.01 -0.65 -17.46
N HIS A 304 -7.95 -1.45 -17.49
CA HIS A 304 -8.04 -2.91 -17.43
C HIS A 304 -8.61 -3.40 -16.09
N MET A 305 -8.12 -2.86 -14.96
CA MET A 305 -8.63 -3.22 -13.64
C MET A 305 -10.12 -2.89 -13.51
N ARG A 306 -10.57 -1.76 -14.07
CA ARG A 306 -11.99 -1.38 -14.13
C ARG A 306 -12.80 -2.36 -14.99
N GLU A 307 -12.26 -2.81 -16.11
CA GLU A 307 -12.92 -3.79 -16.99
C GLU A 307 -13.15 -5.13 -16.28
N VAL A 308 -12.14 -5.64 -15.58
CA VAL A 308 -12.16 -6.96 -14.96
C VAL A 308 -12.83 -6.95 -13.58
N ALA A 309 -12.41 -6.04 -12.69
CA ALA A 309 -12.90 -5.98 -11.32
C ALA A 309 -14.16 -5.11 -11.17
N GLY A 310 -14.43 -4.19 -12.11
CA GLY A 310 -15.51 -3.21 -12.00
C GLY A 310 -15.11 -1.93 -11.25
N ILE A 311 -15.78 -0.81 -11.57
CA ILE A 311 -15.45 0.52 -11.04
C ILE A 311 -15.59 0.65 -9.51
N ASP A 312 -16.41 -0.19 -8.90
CA ASP A 312 -16.58 -0.21 -7.44
C ASP A 312 -15.40 -0.89 -6.71
N HIS A 313 -14.43 -1.44 -7.44
CA HIS A 313 -13.35 -2.29 -6.90
C HIS A 313 -11.95 -1.80 -7.27
N VAL A 314 -11.82 -0.53 -7.67
CA VAL A 314 -10.53 0.11 -7.95
C VAL A 314 -10.27 1.33 -7.06
N GLY A 315 -9.00 1.57 -6.72
CA GLY A 315 -8.51 2.70 -5.92
C GLY A 315 -7.10 3.14 -6.35
N ILE A 316 -6.43 3.95 -5.53
CA ILE A 316 -5.08 4.49 -5.80
C ILE A 316 -4.15 4.25 -4.59
N GLY A 317 -2.96 3.72 -4.81
CA GLY A 317 -1.94 3.51 -3.78
C GLY A 317 -0.56 3.83 -4.31
N GLY A 318 -0.14 5.10 -4.16
CA GLY A 318 0.95 5.68 -4.94
C GLY A 318 2.33 5.07 -4.67
N ASP A 319 2.55 4.50 -3.48
CA ASP A 319 3.86 4.01 -3.01
C ASP A 319 4.90 5.14 -2.87
N PHE A 320 4.42 6.37 -2.59
CA PHE A 320 5.28 7.53 -2.37
C PHE A 320 6.15 7.33 -1.12
N ASP A 321 7.37 7.87 -1.17
CA ASP A 321 8.46 7.64 -0.20
C ASP A 321 8.88 6.16 0.01
N GLY A 322 8.22 5.20 -0.65
CA GLY A 322 8.52 3.75 -0.62
C GLY A 322 9.31 3.26 -1.84
N THR A 323 9.21 3.99 -2.96
CA THR A 323 9.96 3.73 -4.18
C THR A 323 10.89 4.88 -4.56
N ALA A 324 12.05 4.55 -5.15
CA ALA A 324 13.03 5.54 -5.57
C ALA A 324 12.71 6.23 -6.91
N PHE A 325 11.76 5.69 -7.69
CA PHE A 325 11.45 6.18 -9.03
C PHE A 325 9.94 6.26 -9.22
N THR A 326 9.49 7.32 -9.87
CA THR A 326 8.09 7.63 -10.11
C THR A 326 7.81 7.88 -11.59
N PRO A 327 6.56 7.72 -12.05
CA PRO A 327 6.16 8.10 -13.41
C PRO A 327 6.25 9.62 -13.60
N ALA A 328 6.59 10.07 -14.81
CA ALA A 328 6.59 11.49 -15.13
C ALA A 328 5.18 12.09 -14.99
N GLY A 329 5.08 13.21 -14.27
CA GLY A 329 3.81 13.83 -13.91
C GLY A 329 3.13 13.22 -12.68
N LEU A 330 3.72 12.16 -12.10
CA LEU A 330 3.37 11.58 -10.80
C LEU A 330 4.61 11.54 -9.92
N ASP A 331 5.45 12.57 -10.04
CA ASP A 331 6.78 12.64 -9.43
C ASP A 331 6.73 12.61 -7.91
N ASP A 332 5.65 13.16 -7.33
CA ASP A 332 5.39 13.25 -5.91
C ASP A 332 3.87 13.32 -5.61
N VAL A 333 3.50 13.47 -4.33
CA VAL A 333 2.09 13.47 -3.89
C VAL A 333 1.25 14.62 -4.45
N SER A 334 1.84 15.61 -5.13
CA SER A 334 1.09 16.65 -5.84
C SER A 334 0.57 16.20 -7.22
N GLY A 335 0.99 15.02 -7.69
CA GLY A 335 0.77 14.54 -9.05
C GLY A 335 -0.61 13.96 -9.37
N TYR A 336 -1.41 13.55 -8.38
CA TYR A 336 -2.71 12.88 -8.63
C TYR A 336 -3.64 13.60 -9.63
N PRO A 337 -3.76 14.96 -9.66
CA PRO A 337 -4.60 15.64 -10.64
C PRO A 337 -4.22 15.38 -12.10
N ASN A 338 -2.96 15.00 -12.38
CA ASN A 338 -2.50 14.62 -13.71
C ASN A 338 -3.11 13.27 -14.13
N LEU A 339 -3.14 12.28 -13.23
CA LEU A 339 -3.81 11.00 -13.47
C LEU A 339 -5.31 11.18 -13.64
N ILE A 340 -5.96 11.97 -12.79
CA ILE A 340 -7.41 12.26 -12.92
C ILE A 340 -7.70 12.98 -14.24
N ALA A 341 -6.84 13.90 -14.69
CA ALA A 341 -6.98 14.57 -15.97
C ALA A 341 -6.83 13.60 -17.17
N GLU A 342 -5.91 12.64 -17.08
CA GLU A 342 -5.75 11.57 -18.08
C GLU A 342 -7.02 10.71 -18.15
N LEU A 343 -7.53 10.22 -17.02
CA LEU A 343 -8.73 9.38 -16.96
C LEU A 343 -9.99 10.12 -17.47
N LEU A 344 -10.13 11.41 -17.16
CA LEU A 344 -11.17 12.25 -17.77
C LEU A 344 -11.04 12.31 -19.30
N GLY A 345 -9.81 12.40 -19.82
CA GLY A 345 -9.51 12.35 -21.25
C GLY A 345 -9.91 11.01 -21.90
N ARG A 346 -9.86 9.92 -21.13
CA ARG A 346 -10.31 8.57 -21.51
C ARG A 346 -11.82 8.34 -21.33
N GLY A 347 -12.56 9.34 -20.85
CA GLY A 347 -14.02 9.27 -20.72
C GLY A 347 -14.52 8.67 -19.40
N TRP A 348 -13.67 8.57 -18.36
CA TRP A 348 -14.16 8.26 -17.01
C TRP A 348 -15.10 9.37 -16.52
N SER A 349 -16.25 8.96 -15.97
CA SER A 349 -17.23 9.93 -15.47
C SER A 349 -16.81 10.50 -14.11
N ASP A 350 -17.38 11.65 -13.74
CA ASP A 350 -17.14 12.26 -12.43
C ASP A 350 -17.56 11.30 -11.29
N ALA A 351 -18.60 10.49 -11.52
CA ALA A 351 -19.05 9.48 -10.56
C ALA A 351 -18.07 8.30 -10.44
N ASP A 352 -17.48 7.86 -11.56
CA ASP A 352 -16.44 6.82 -11.55
C ASP A 352 -15.20 7.30 -10.79
N LEU A 353 -14.77 8.53 -11.06
CA LEU A 353 -13.61 9.12 -10.42
C LEU A 353 -13.86 9.37 -8.93
N ALA A 354 -15.06 9.76 -8.52
CA ALA A 354 -15.42 9.84 -7.10
C ALA A 354 -15.37 8.47 -6.39
N LYS A 355 -15.67 7.37 -7.10
CA LYS A 355 -15.51 6.01 -6.57
C LYS A 355 -14.03 5.66 -6.42
N LEU A 356 -13.25 5.86 -7.48
CA LEU A 356 -11.81 5.63 -7.51
C LEU A 356 -11.07 6.39 -6.40
N THR A 357 -11.39 7.67 -6.21
CA THR A 357 -10.64 8.52 -5.29
C THR A 357 -11.11 8.41 -3.85
N TRP A 358 -12.42 8.29 -3.59
CA TRP A 358 -12.95 8.41 -2.23
C TRP A 358 -13.86 7.25 -1.82
N ARG A 359 -14.94 7.03 -2.59
CA ARG A 359 -16.10 6.26 -2.09
C ARG A 359 -15.79 4.78 -1.91
N ASN A 360 -14.94 4.18 -2.76
CA ASN A 360 -14.62 2.77 -2.65
C ASN A 360 -13.82 2.46 -1.37
N ALA A 361 -12.84 3.29 -1.03
CA ALA A 361 -12.03 3.09 0.16
C ALA A 361 -12.84 3.28 1.45
N VAL A 362 -13.69 4.31 1.52
CA VAL A 362 -14.61 4.52 2.65
C VAL A 362 -15.59 3.35 2.80
N ARG A 363 -16.15 2.85 1.69
CA ARG A 363 -17.04 1.68 1.70
C ARG A 363 -16.32 0.44 2.24
N VAL A 364 -15.14 0.11 1.70
CA VAL A 364 -14.39 -1.08 2.11
C VAL A 364 -14.05 -1.07 3.60
N LEU A 365 -13.66 0.09 4.15
CA LEU A 365 -13.41 0.22 5.59
C LEU A 365 -14.70 0.05 6.40
N ARG A 366 -15.81 0.66 5.98
CA ARG A 366 -17.11 0.53 6.66
C ARG A 366 -17.63 -0.91 6.64
N ASP A 367 -17.56 -1.58 5.49
CA ASP A 367 -18.00 -2.96 5.34
C ASP A 367 -17.15 -3.91 6.23
N ALA A 368 -15.87 -3.62 6.43
CA ALA A 368 -15.02 -4.36 7.36
C ALA A 368 -15.40 -4.11 8.84
N GLU A 369 -15.78 -2.89 9.20
CA GLU A 369 -16.31 -2.56 10.53
C GLU A 369 -17.62 -3.31 10.82
N ASP A 370 -18.53 -3.35 9.83
CA ASP A 370 -19.82 -4.04 9.91
C ASP A 370 -19.64 -5.56 10.03
N ALA A 371 -18.77 -6.15 9.20
CA ALA A 371 -18.41 -7.56 9.28
C ALA A 371 -17.83 -7.89 10.68
N ALA A 372 -16.92 -7.06 11.18
CA ALA A 372 -16.32 -7.24 12.49
C ALA A 372 -17.35 -7.17 13.63
N ALA A 373 -18.34 -6.28 13.56
CA ALA A 373 -19.43 -6.21 14.52
C ALA A 373 -20.24 -7.52 14.54
N GLY A 374 -20.57 -8.07 13.36
CA GLY A 374 -21.23 -9.36 13.21
C GLY A 374 -20.42 -10.51 13.79
N ILE A 375 -19.14 -10.63 13.44
CA ILE A 375 -18.26 -11.72 13.88
C ILE A 375 -18.02 -11.65 15.40
N ARG A 376 -17.81 -10.46 15.98
CA ARG A 376 -17.64 -10.30 17.44
C ARG A 376 -18.87 -10.69 18.24
N SER A 377 -20.06 -10.63 17.63
CA SER A 377 -21.29 -11.10 18.28
C SER A 377 -21.40 -12.63 18.33
N SER A 378 -20.71 -13.35 17.44
CA SER A 378 -20.79 -14.81 17.30
C SER A 378 -19.59 -15.56 17.88
N ARG A 379 -18.38 -14.96 17.92
CA ARG A 379 -17.17 -15.58 18.47
C ARG A 379 -16.21 -14.61 19.15
N GLY A 380 -15.55 -15.10 20.20
CA GLY A 380 -14.49 -14.38 20.92
C GLY A 380 -13.15 -14.32 20.15
N PRO A 381 -12.12 -13.65 20.70
CA PRO A 381 -10.77 -13.65 20.14
C PRO A 381 -10.19 -15.06 20.06
N SER A 382 -9.46 -15.33 18.98
CA SER A 382 -8.69 -16.57 18.88
C SER A 382 -7.50 -16.58 19.84
N ASN A 383 -7.27 -17.74 20.44
CA ASN A 383 -6.11 -18.07 21.28
C ASN A 383 -5.20 -19.13 20.62
N ALA A 384 -5.41 -19.39 19.33
CA ALA A 384 -4.56 -20.31 18.59
C ALA A 384 -3.12 -19.78 18.48
N THR A 385 -2.17 -20.69 18.42
CA THR A 385 -0.76 -20.41 18.14
C THR A 385 -0.37 -21.02 16.81
N LEU A 386 0.72 -20.53 16.20
CA LEU A 386 1.32 -21.13 15.02
C LEU A 386 1.54 -22.64 15.23
N SER A 387 2.17 -23.02 16.35
CA SER A 387 2.39 -24.43 16.69
C SER A 387 1.12 -25.24 16.90
N SER A 388 -0.01 -24.65 17.31
CA SER A 388 -1.25 -25.41 17.48
C SER A 388 -1.94 -25.73 16.14
N LEU A 389 -1.68 -24.93 15.10
CA LEU A 389 -2.32 -25.05 13.79
C LEU A 389 -1.39 -25.62 12.73
N ASP A 390 -0.09 -25.39 12.80
CA ASP A 390 0.87 -25.78 11.76
C ASP A 390 1.99 -26.71 12.28
N ALA A 391 1.75 -27.41 13.40
CA ALA A 391 2.64 -28.44 13.94
C ALA A 391 2.93 -29.60 12.97
#